data_AF-A0A133QAZ2-F1
#
_entry.id   AF-A0A133QAZ2-F1
#
_cell.length_a   1.000
_cell.length_b   1.000
_cell.length_c   1.000
_cell.angle_alpha   90.00
_cell.angle_beta   90.00
_cell.angle_gamma   90.00
#
_symmetry.space_group_name_H-M   'P 1'
#
loop_
_entity.id
_entity.type
_entity.pdbx_description
1 polymer ?
#
loop_
_entity_poly.entity_id
_entity_poly.type
_entity_poly.pdbx_seq_one_letter_code
_entity_poly.pdbx_strand_id
1 'polypeptide(L)'
;MTYMDIYLQKFLKDIVKESIDEYKLILDTKLKNIEDYIAYLNEKRAHLLKLIDSLTSTLENKYIDILHVCNIRCAEEINDGEIQAIKARLDQFEAYCAKIEADLTQQSKERIITEKECHLVQQICHVA
;
A
#
# COMPACT_ATOMS: atom_id res chain seq x y z
N MET A 1 51.00 -10.89 20.87
CA MET A 1 49.64 -11.44 20.82
C MET A 1 49.71 -12.91 21.14
N THR A 2 48.99 -13.34 22.16
CA THR A 2 48.89 -14.72 22.62
C THR A 2 48.04 -15.52 21.62
N TYR A 3 48.27 -16.81 21.46
CA TYR A 3 47.46 -17.68 20.56
C TYR A 3 45.95 -17.55 20.83
N MET A 4 45.58 -17.37 22.10
CA MET A 4 44.21 -17.09 22.54
C MET A 4 43.63 -15.79 21.96
N ASP A 5 44.43 -14.73 21.81
CA ASP A 5 43.95 -13.44 21.28
C ASP A 5 43.57 -13.58 19.80
N ILE A 6 44.37 -14.33 19.04
CA ILE A 6 44.12 -14.60 17.61
C ILE A 6 42.86 -15.48 17.46
N TYR A 7 42.73 -16.50 18.31
CA TYR A 7 41.55 -17.36 18.30
C TYR A 7 40.27 -16.59 18.62
N LEU A 8 40.29 -15.77 19.68
CA LEU A 8 39.15 -14.94 20.09
C LEU A 8 38.78 -13.92 19.00
N GLN A 9 39.76 -13.26 18.38
CA GLN A 9 39.49 -12.35 17.26
C GLN A 9 38.83 -13.06 16.08
N LYS A 10 39.31 -14.25 15.72
CA LYS A 10 38.72 -15.03 14.62
C LYS A 10 37.29 -15.46 14.95
N PHE A 11 37.08 -16.02 16.14
CA PHE A 11 35.76 -16.45 16.60
C PHE A 11 34.74 -15.29 16.62
N LEU A 12 35.13 -14.13 17.15
CA LEU A 12 34.28 -12.94 17.15
C LEU A 12 33.97 -12.46 15.73
N LYS A 13 34.96 -12.46 14.83
CA LYS A 13 34.75 -12.08 13.43
C LYS A 13 33.76 -13.01 12.73
N ASP A 14 33.87 -14.32 12.97
CA ASP A 14 32.97 -15.31 12.38
C ASP A 14 31.52 -15.11 12.88
N ILE A 15 31.31 -14.89 14.18
CA ILE A 15 29.97 -14.59 14.76
C ILE A 15 29.39 -13.28 14.20
N VAL A 16 30.20 -12.23 14.14
CA VAL A 16 29.75 -10.92 13.62
C VAL A 16 29.35 -11.07 12.15
N LYS A 17 30.09 -11.85 11.37
CA LYS A 17 29.75 -12.09 9.97
C LYS A 17 28.44 -12.86 9.83
N GLU A 18 28.26 -13.94 10.59
CA GLU A 18 27.05 -14.76 10.54
C GLU A 18 25.81 -13.96 10.94
N SER A 19 25.87 -13.21 12.04
CA SER A 19 24.76 -12.35 12.49
C SER A 19 24.39 -11.25 11.48
N ILE A 20 25.40 -10.67 10.81
CA ILE A 20 25.19 -9.71 9.73
C ILE A 20 24.47 -10.36 8.55
N ASP A 21 24.89 -11.55 8.14
CA ASP A 21 24.31 -12.24 6.98
C ASP A 21 22.87 -12.71 7.26
N GLU A 22 22.58 -13.17 8.48
CA GLU A 22 21.21 -13.44 8.94
C GLU A 22 20.34 -12.18 8.88
N TYR A 23 20.85 -11.07 9.39
CA TYR A 23 20.09 -9.82 9.42
C TYR A 23 19.81 -9.26 8.02
N LYS A 24 20.74 -9.40 7.07
CA LYS A 24 20.47 -9.08 5.65
C LYS A 24 19.30 -9.88 5.11
N LEU A 25 19.27 -11.19 5.36
CA LEU A 25 18.21 -12.06 4.86
C LEU A 25 16.84 -11.67 5.43
N ILE A 26 16.79 -11.26 6.69
CA ILE A 26 15.59 -10.73 7.32
C ILE A 26 15.14 -9.42 6.63
N LEU A 27 16.07 -8.49 6.40
CA LEU A 27 15.76 -7.22 5.74
C LEU A 27 15.31 -7.40 4.29
N ASP A 28 15.95 -8.29 3.53
CA ASP A 28 15.56 -8.60 2.15
C ASP A 28 14.14 -9.19 2.10
N THR A 29 13.83 -10.10 3.03
CA THR A 29 12.49 -10.68 3.15
C THR A 29 11.45 -9.61 3.50
N LYS A 30 11.79 -8.73 4.46
CA LYS A 30 10.92 -7.62 4.86
C LYS A 30 10.66 -6.65 3.71
N LEU A 31 11.71 -6.28 2.96
CA LEU A 31 11.59 -5.37 1.82
C LEU A 31 10.69 -5.97 0.74
N LYS A 32 10.90 -7.24 0.40
CA LYS A 32 10.05 -7.96 -0.56
C LYS A 32 8.59 -8.00 -0.12
N ASN A 33 8.33 -8.30 1.15
CA ASN A 33 6.95 -8.31 1.67
C ASN A 33 6.27 -6.94 1.57
N ILE A 34 7.01 -5.85 1.82
CA ILE A 34 6.51 -4.48 1.66
C ILE A 34 6.19 -4.20 0.18
N GLU A 35 7.08 -4.59 -0.73
CA GLU A 35 6.87 -4.42 -2.18
C GLU A 35 5.66 -5.19 -2.68
N ASP A 36 5.53 -6.46 -2.31
CA ASP A 36 4.39 -7.32 -2.66
C ASP A 36 3.07 -6.74 -2.12
N TYR A 37 3.09 -6.21 -0.90
CA TYR A 37 1.90 -5.60 -0.31
C TYR A 37 1.53 -4.26 -0.98
N ILE A 38 2.51 -3.43 -1.33
CA ILE A 38 2.29 -2.21 -2.13
C ILE A 38 1.69 -2.58 -3.50
N ALA A 39 2.19 -3.62 -4.17
CA ALA A 39 1.66 -4.06 -5.45
C ALA A 39 0.18 -4.49 -5.32
N TYR A 40 -0.13 -5.30 -4.32
CA TYR A 40 -1.50 -5.72 -4.00
C TYR A 40 -2.43 -4.52 -3.73
N LEU A 41 -2.00 -3.55 -2.92
CA LEU A 41 -2.80 -2.36 -2.61
C LEU A 41 -3.06 -1.52 -3.86
N ASN A 42 -2.08 -1.38 -4.76
CA ASN A 42 -2.25 -0.67 -6.03
C ASN A 42 -3.25 -1.37 -6.95
N GLU A 43 -3.18 -2.70 -7.07
CA GLU A 43 -4.14 -3.49 -7.85
C GLU A 43 -5.55 -3.34 -7.29
N LYS A 44 -5.70 -3.49 -5.97
CA LYS A 44 -6.98 -3.31 -5.28
C LYS A 44 -7.56 -1.91 -5.48
N ARG A 45 -6.73 -0.85 -5.40
CA ARG A 45 -7.14 0.53 -5.70
C ARG A 45 -7.64 0.66 -7.13
N ALA A 46 -6.91 0.09 -8.10
CA ALA A 46 -7.32 0.14 -9.51
C ALA A 46 -8.68 -0.53 -9.76
N HIS A 47 -8.95 -1.66 -9.11
CA HIS A 47 -10.26 -2.30 -9.17
C HIS A 47 -11.37 -1.47 -8.55
N LEU A 48 -11.12 -0.84 -7.40
CA LEU A 48 -12.11 0.04 -6.76
C LEU A 48 -12.42 1.27 -7.59
N LEU A 49 -11.41 1.91 -8.20
CA LEU A 49 -11.62 3.06 -9.08
C LEU A 49 -12.51 2.70 -10.28
N LYS A 50 -12.28 1.55 -10.92
CA LYS A 50 -13.16 1.06 -12.00
C LYS A 50 -14.61 0.86 -11.55
N LEU A 51 -14.79 0.40 -10.30
CA LEU A 51 -16.13 0.18 -9.75
C LEU A 51 -16.83 1.51 -9.43
N ILE A 52 -16.08 2.50 -8.93
CA ILE A 52 -16.56 3.88 -8.76
C ILE A 52 -16.98 4.44 -10.12
N ASP A 53 -16.12 4.38 -11.14
CA ASP A 53 -16.42 4.87 -12.49
C ASP A 53 -17.71 4.24 -13.04
N SER A 54 -17.85 2.91 -12.91
CA SER A 54 -19.03 2.19 -13.36
C SER A 54 -20.30 2.61 -12.61
N LEU A 55 -20.22 2.85 -11.31
CA LEU A 55 -21.36 3.29 -10.51
C LEU A 55 -21.73 4.75 -10.81
N THR A 56 -20.74 5.61 -11.01
CA THR A 56 -20.94 7.01 -11.42
C THR A 56 -21.66 7.08 -12.76
N SER A 57 -21.23 6.31 -13.77
CA SER A 57 -21.95 6.24 -15.04
C SER A 57 -23.37 5.68 -14.88
N THR A 58 -23.58 4.70 -13.99
CA THR A 58 -24.92 4.17 -13.70
C THR A 58 -25.81 5.23 -13.06
N LEU A 59 -25.26 6.03 -12.14
CA LEU A 59 -25.96 7.13 -11.48
C LEU A 59 -26.36 8.21 -12.49
N GLU A 60 -25.43 8.62 -13.35
CA GLU A 60 -25.66 9.60 -14.41
C GLU A 60 -26.76 9.13 -15.38
N ASN A 61 -26.71 7.88 -15.82
CA ASN A 61 -27.74 7.31 -16.70
C ASN A 61 -29.12 7.33 -16.03
N LYS A 62 -29.22 6.98 -14.74
CA LYS A 62 -30.48 7.05 -14.00
C LYS A 62 -31.02 8.48 -13.92
N TYR A 63 -30.15 9.46 -13.70
CA TYR A 63 -30.55 10.86 -13.72
C TYR A 63 -31.10 11.26 -15.09
N ILE A 64 -30.47 10.83 -16.19
CA ILE A 64 -30.94 11.08 -17.56
C ILE A 64 -32.32 10.45 -17.80
N ASP A 65 -32.52 9.18 -17.39
CA ASP A 65 -33.78 8.47 -17.56
C ASP A 65 -34.93 9.19 -16.84
N ILE A 66 -34.71 9.62 -15.59
CA ILE A 66 -35.72 10.34 -14.81
C ILE A 66 -36.05 11.69 -15.46
N LEU A 67 -35.05 12.45 -15.92
CA LEU A 67 -35.28 13.71 -16.62
C LEU A 67 -36.12 13.50 -17.89
N HIS A 68 -35.84 12.44 -18.65
CA HIS A 68 -36.54 12.12 -19.89
C HIS A 68 -37.99 11.66 -19.64
N VAL A 69 -38.23 10.85 -18.60
CA VAL A 69 -39.56 10.33 -18.26
C VAL A 69 -40.45 11.40 -17.63
N CYS A 70 -39.91 12.20 -16.71
CA CYS A 70 -40.70 13.15 -15.92
C CYS A 70 -40.89 14.52 -16.59
N ASN A 71 -40.28 14.76 -17.76
CA ASN A 71 -40.34 16.02 -18.51
C ASN A 71 -40.06 17.24 -17.60
N ILE A 72 -39.07 17.09 -16.72
CA ILE A 72 -38.73 18.04 -15.66
C ILE A 72 -38.21 19.33 -16.33
N ARG A 73 -38.96 20.43 -16.18
CA ARG A 73 -38.65 21.73 -16.81
C ARG A 73 -37.90 22.69 -15.89
N CYS A 74 -37.79 22.36 -14.60
CA CYS A 74 -37.19 23.19 -13.54
C CYS A 74 -36.40 22.30 -12.57
N ALA A 75 -35.49 22.86 -11.78
CA ALA A 75 -34.75 22.09 -10.77
C ALA A 75 -35.72 21.56 -9.68
N GLU A 76 -35.93 20.24 -9.66
CA GLU A 76 -36.71 19.53 -8.66
C GLU A 76 -35.83 18.50 -7.94
N GLU A 77 -36.10 18.27 -6.65
CA GLU A 77 -35.37 17.28 -5.86
C GLU A 77 -35.81 15.87 -6.28
N ILE A 78 -34.92 15.15 -6.96
CA ILE A 78 -35.17 13.76 -7.37
C ILE A 78 -34.96 12.84 -6.16
N ASN A 79 -36.05 12.47 -5.52
CA ASN A 79 -36.05 11.57 -4.37
C ASN A 79 -36.28 10.12 -4.82
N ASP A 80 -35.26 9.54 -5.44
CA ASP A 80 -35.26 8.17 -5.93
C ASP A 80 -34.41 7.25 -5.02
N GLY A 81 -35.01 6.15 -4.57
CA GLY A 81 -34.37 5.23 -3.62
C GLY A 81 -33.15 4.51 -4.20
N GLU A 82 -33.12 4.26 -5.51
CA GLU A 82 -31.99 3.62 -6.18
C GLU A 82 -30.83 4.60 -6.36
N ILE A 83 -31.11 5.87 -6.66
CA ILE A 83 -30.11 6.95 -6.67
C ILE A 83 -29.45 7.09 -5.30
N GLN A 84 -30.23 7.09 -4.21
CA GLN A 84 -29.69 7.16 -2.86
C GLN A 84 -28.84 5.93 -2.51
N ALA A 85 -29.26 4.73 -2.95
CA ALA A 85 -28.49 3.51 -2.76
C ALA A 85 -27.15 3.54 -3.52
N ILE A 86 -27.13 4.05 -4.76
CA ILE A 86 -25.89 4.17 -5.55
C ILE A 86 -24.95 5.20 -4.91
N LYS A 87 -25.46 6.36 -4.46
CA LYS A 87 -24.68 7.36 -3.73
C LYS A 87 -24.04 6.79 -2.47
N ALA A 88 -24.82 6.13 -1.62
CA ALA A 88 -24.30 5.51 -0.40
C ALA A 88 -23.20 4.47 -0.70
N ARG A 89 -23.29 3.76 -1.83
CA ARG A 89 -22.27 2.79 -2.25
C ARG A 89 -21.02 3.46 -2.80
N LEU A 90 -21.16 4.56 -3.53
CA LEU A 90 -20.04 5.41 -3.96
C LEU A 90 -19.28 5.95 -2.74
N ASP A 91 -19.99 6.52 -1.76
CA ASP A 91 -19.39 7.03 -0.51
C ASP A 91 -18.57 5.95 0.21
N GLN A 92 -19.09 4.72 0.27
CA GLN A 92 -18.37 3.59 0.86
C GLN A 92 -17.09 3.27 0.11
N PHE A 93 -17.14 3.21 -1.22
CA PHE A 93 -15.95 2.91 -2.03
C PHE A 93 -14.90 4.00 -1.99
N GLU A 94 -15.31 5.28 -1.99
CA GLU A 94 -14.41 6.40 -1.81
C GLU A 94 -13.72 6.36 -0.44
N ALA A 95 -14.48 6.06 0.63
CA ALA A 95 -13.91 5.87 1.96
C ALA A 95 -12.91 4.70 2.01
N TYR A 96 -13.16 3.61 1.27
CA TYR A 96 -12.21 2.50 1.15
C TYR A 96 -10.96 2.88 0.34
N CYS A 97 -11.10 3.65 -0.75
CA CYS A 97 -9.96 4.17 -1.51
C CYS A 97 -9.07 5.06 -0.63
N ALA A 98 -9.65 5.96 0.15
CA ALA A 98 -8.90 6.83 1.07
C ALA A 98 -8.09 6.03 2.10
N LYS A 99 -8.63 4.92 2.60
CA LYS A 99 -7.89 4.00 3.49
C LYS A 99 -6.71 3.34 2.78
N ILE A 100 -6.91 2.85 1.55
CA ILE A 100 -5.85 2.22 0.76
C ILE A 100 -4.72 3.22 0.46
N GLU A 101 -5.05 4.49 0.19
CA GLU A 101 -4.05 5.54 -0.03
C GLU A 101 -3.25 5.86 1.23
N ALA A 102 -3.90 5.87 2.40
CA ALA A 102 -3.22 6.01 3.68
C ALA A 102 -2.26 4.84 3.93
N ASP A 103 -2.71 3.61 3.68
CA ASP A 103 -1.88 2.40 3.83
C ASP A 103 -0.69 2.41 2.86
N LEU A 104 -0.90 2.77 1.58
CA LEU A 104 0.19 2.91 0.60
C LEU A 104 1.23 3.95 1.04
N THR A 105 0.78 5.07 1.59
CA THR A 105 1.67 6.12 2.10
C THR A 105 2.49 5.61 3.28
N GLN A 106 1.87 4.84 4.18
CA GLN A 106 2.55 4.23 5.31
C GLN A 106 3.59 3.19 4.85
N GLN A 107 3.20 2.30 3.95
CA GLN A 107 4.09 1.28 3.39
C GLN A 107 5.27 1.90 2.62
N SER A 108 5.05 2.99 1.89
CA SER A 108 6.13 3.73 1.24
C SER A 108 7.16 4.28 2.24
N LYS A 109 6.72 4.74 3.42
CA LYS A 109 7.64 5.20 4.48
C LYS A 109 8.42 4.03 5.07
N GLU A 110 7.75 2.91 5.35
CA GLU A 110 8.38 1.70 5.87
C GLU A 110 9.41 1.12 4.90
N ARG A 111 9.14 1.17 3.58
CA ARG A 111 10.09 0.78 2.54
C ARG A 111 11.36 1.61 2.61
N ILE A 112 11.24 2.94 2.63
CA ILE A 112 12.39 3.87 2.71
C ILE A 112 13.22 3.63 3.98
N ILE A 113 12.56 3.37 5.12
CA ILE A 113 13.26 3.06 6.37
C ILE A 113 14.04 1.74 6.23
N THR A 114 13.40 0.71 5.68
CA THR A 114 14.03 -0.61 5.50
C THR A 114 15.18 -0.55 4.50
N GLU A 115 15.05 0.20 3.40
CA GLU A 115 16.14 0.48 2.45
C GLU A 115 17.34 1.15 3.14
N LYS A 116 17.10 2.11 4.04
CA LYS A 116 18.16 2.73 4.86
C LYS A 116 18.83 1.73 5.79
N GLU A 117 18.07 0.85 6.43
CA GLU A 117 18.60 -0.24 7.25
C GLU A 117 19.51 -1.16 6.41
N CYS A 118 19.09 -1.55 5.20
CA CYS A 118 19.90 -2.34 4.28
C CYS A 118 21.23 -1.64 3.94
N HIS A 119 21.18 -0.34 3.63
CA HIS A 119 22.39 0.44 3.33
C HIS A 119 23.35 0.51 4.51
N LEU A 120 22.85 0.70 5.74
CA LEU A 120 23.66 0.70 6.95
C LEU A 120 24.34 -0.64 7.16
N VAL A 121 23.60 -1.74 7.01
CA VAL A 121 24.15 -3.10 7.14
C VAL A 121 25.22 -3.35 6.08
N GLN A 122 25.00 -2.93 4.83
CA GLN A 122 26.02 -2.99 3.78
C GLN A 122 27.28 -2.22 4.17
N GLN A 123 27.18 -1.02 4.75
CA GLN A 123 28.35 -0.26 5.21
C GLN A 123 29.09 -1.00 6.31
N ILE A 124 28.38 -1.56 7.30
CA ILE A 124 28.99 -2.34 8.38
C ILE A 124 29.74 -3.56 7.82
N CYS A 125 29.19 -4.23 6.80
CA CYS A 125 29.86 -5.35 6.13
C CYS A 125 31.19 -4.98 5.47
N HIS A 126 31.29 -3.77 4.93
CA HIS A 126 32.53 -3.32 4.27
C HIS A 126 33.64 -3.01 5.28
N VAL A 127 33.27 -2.73 6.55
CA VAL A 127 34.20 -2.33 7.61
C VAL A 127 34.56 -3.49 8.56
N ALA A 128 33.76 -4.56 8.61
CA ALA A 128 33.95 -5.75 9.45
C ALA A 128 34.87 -6.82 8.84
#